data_AF-A0A438MM65-F1
#
_entry.id   AF-A0A438MM65-F1
#
_cell.length_a   1.000
_cell.length_b   1.000
_cell.length_c   1.000
_cell.angle_alpha   90.00
_cell.angle_beta   90.00
_cell.angle_gamma   90.00
#
_symmetry.space_group_name_H-M   'P 1'
#
loop_
_entity.id
_entity.type
_entity.pdbx_description
1 polymer ?
#
loop_
_entity_poly.entity_id
_entity_poly.type
_entity_poly.pdbx_seq_one_letter_code
_entity_poly.pdbx_strand_id
1 'polypeptide(L)'
;MLPAAIVECMIALSLIVLAAHTAPATDLALPEPTGPKPVGTTSLHLVDSSRPDPWNPEAGERELMVTLWYPARKAARKRAPYLTPQESAAVLKPYENVPPDALTKVRTYATLDAPVRRGRLPLVVMSPGFSFPRATLTSLGEDLASRGYLVAAVEHTYESVATTFPDGRTTTCLACVKGQDGTKVAAGRVADVRFVLDELAKGRWGKAIDRSRIAMAGHSMGGNSAAHAMAVDPRIKAGVNLDGSFQPDVERLERPFMLVGTPKHVPGGSWQTSWRNMTGPKRWITVAGTDHSAFVDYAVLRAPLGIPGQELDGTRALRITRAHLTAFLDRHLRGKNTPVEAYPEVTDHTRNASAFSAAH
;
A
#
# COMPACT_ATOMS: atom_id res chain seq x y z
N MET A 1 57.85 -54.71 24.21
CA MET A 1 57.52 -54.75 22.77
C MET A 1 56.12 -55.32 22.64
N LEU A 2 55.19 -54.59 22.01
CA LEU A 2 53.80 -55.00 21.73
C LEU A 2 53.75 -56.22 20.77
N PRO A 3 52.68 -57.04 20.80
CA PRO A 3 51.50 -56.80 19.93
C PRO A 3 50.17 -56.98 20.71
N ALA A 4 49.20 -56.07 20.61
CA ALA A 4 48.21 -55.85 19.53
C ALA A 4 46.91 -56.68 19.70
N ALA A 5 45.80 -55.92 19.77
CA ALA A 5 44.40 -56.25 19.51
C ALA A 5 43.63 -57.13 20.53
N ILE A 6 42.58 -56.56 21.13
CA ILE A 6 41.18 -56.76 20.66
C ILE A 6 40.33 -55.59 21.17
N VAL A 7 39.62 -55.00 20.22
CA VAL A 7 38.57 -53.99 20.35
C VAL A 7 37.26 -54.72 20.61
N GLU A 8 36.52 -54.37 21.65
CA GLU A 8 35.08 -54.63 21.67
C GLU A 8 34.31 -53.33 21.90
N CYS A 9 33.40 -53.10 20.95
CA CYS A 9 32.68 -51.89 20.67
C CYS A 9 31.29 -52.02 21.31
N MET A 10 31.00 -51.25 22.36
CA MET A 10 29.61 -51.03 22.77
C MET A 10 29.06 -49.81 22.03
N ILE A 11 28.26 -50.07 20.99
CA ILE A 11 27.44 -49.04 20.35
C ILE A 11 26.18 -48.87 21.21
N ALA A 12 26.13 -47.82 22.02
CA ALA A 12 24.89 -47.33 22.59
C ALA A 12 24.12 -46.57 21.49
N LEU A 13 23.07 -47.20 20.96
CA LEU A 13 22.18 -46.59 19.99
C LEU A 13 21.28 -45.57 20.69
N SER A 14 21.75 -44.33 20.81
CA SER A 14 20.90 -43.21 21.24
C SER A 14 19.94 -42.84 20.12
N LEU A 15 18.70 -43.31 20.23
CA LEU A 15 17.57 -42.84 19.42
C LEU A 15 17.33 -41.35 19.71
N ILE A 16 17.92 -40.48 18.88
CA ILE A 16 17.53 -39.08 18.81
C ILE A 16 16.18 -39.06 18.08
N VAL A 17 15.09 -39.07 18.85
CA VAL A 17 13.78 -38.67 18.35
C VAL A 17 13.90 -37.17 18.06
N LEU A 18 14.13 -36.83 16.79
CA LEU A 18 14.01 -35.46 16.31
C LEU A 18 12.53 -35.10 16.42
N ALA A 19 12.12 -34.55 17.56
CA ALA A 19 10.82 -33.90 17.69
C ALA A 19 10.84 -32.74 16.70
N ALA A 20 10.19 -32.94 15.55
CA ALA A 20 9.84 -31.86 14.65
C ALA A 20 9.04 -30.88 15.47
N HIS A 21 9.68 -29.78 15.87
CA HIS A 21 8.99 -28.64 16.45
C HIS A 21 8.12 -28.09 15.32
N THR A 22 6.87 -28.54 15.26
CA THR A 22 5.83 -27.81 14.54
C THR A 22 5.73 -26.47 15.25
N ALA A 23 6.42 -25.46 14.73
CA ALA A 23 6.21 -24.09 15.15
C ALA A 23 4.69 -23.86 15.12
N PRO A 24 4.08 -23.32 16.19
CA PRO A 24 2.67 -22.98 16.13
C PRO A 24 2.48 -22.09 14.92
N ALA A 25 1.54 -22.45 14.04
CA ALA A 25 1.20 -21.65 12.88
C ALA A 25 0.94 -20.23 13.39
N THR A 26 1.88 -19.32 13.16
CA THR A 26 1.69 -17.92 13.49
C THR A 26 0.49 -17.45 12.68
N ASP A 27 -0.62 -17.15 13.35
CA ASP A 27 -1.81 -16.55 12.73
C ASP A 27 -1.35 -15.38 11.86
N LEU A 28 -1.43 -15.56 10.53
CA LEU A 28 -1.02 -14.55 9.58
C LEU A 28 -1.91 -13.32 9.79
N ALA A 29 -1.33 -12.20 10.20
CA ALA A 29 -2.09 -11.03 10.61
C ALA A 29 -1.39 -9.74 10.18
N LEU A 30 -2.19 -8.74 9.84
CA LEU A 30 -1.68 -7.37 9.71
C LEU A 30 -1.41 -6.78 11.11
N PRO A 31 -0.58 -5.72 11.20
CA PRO A 31 -0.41 -4.97 12.44
C PRO A 31 -1.70 -4.23 12.81
N GLU A 32 -2.05 -4.25 14.10
CA GLU A 32 -3.19 -3.52 14.63
C GLU A 32 -3.16 -2.03 14.25
N PRO A 33 -4.33 -1.43 13.93
CA PRO A 33 -4.45 0.01 13.83
C PRO A 33 -4.11 0.68 15.15
N THR A 34 -3.37 1.78 15.08
CA THR A 34 -2.83 2.46 16.26
C THR A 34 -3.67 3.66 16.71
N GLY A 35 -4.72 4.00 15.96
CA GLY A 35 -5.70 5.01 16.33
C GLY A 35 -6.82 4.46 17.23
N PRO A 36 -7.52 5.33 17.98
CA PRO A 36 -8.46 4.89 19.01
C PRO A 36 -9.86 4.52 18.50
N LYS A 37 -10.14 4.68 17.20
CA LYS A 37 -11.48 4.49 16.65
C LYS A 37 -11.63 3.09 16.05
N PRO A 38 -12.77 2.41 16.25
CA PRO A 38 -13.06 1.19 15.52
C PRO A 38 -13.16 1.48 14.02
N VAL A 39 -12.75 0.52 13.20
CA VAL A 39 -12.69 0.67 11.74
C VAL A 39 -13.84 -0.09 11.09
N GLY A 40 -14.55 0.59 10.20
CA GLY A 40 -15.50 -0.01 9.27
C GLY A 40 -14.89 -0.08 7.89
N THR A 41 -15.31 -1.06 7.09
CA THR A 41 -14.94 -1.17 5.68
C THR A 41 -16.11 -1.59 4.80
N THR A 42 -16.08 -1.17 3.54
CA THR A 42 -16.98 -1.66 2.50
C THR A 42 -16.32 -1.54 1.13
N SER A 43 -16.84 -2.24 0.13
CA SER A 43 -16.36 -2.16 -1.25
C SER A 43 -17.41 -1.50 -2.14
N LEU A 44 -16.95 -0.65 -3.06
CA LEU A 44 -17.76 -0.07 -4.12
C LEU A 44 -17.32 -0.67 -5.45
N HIS A 45 -18.29 -0.95 -6.31
CA HIS A 45 -18.08 -1.21 -7.74
C HIS A 45 -18.58 0.03 -8.47
N LEU A 46 -17.67 0.76 -9.09
CA LEU A 46 -17.95 2.00 -9.81
C LEU A 46 -17.71 1.76 -11.29
N VAL A 47 -18.62 2.23 -12.13
CA VAL A 47 -18.55 2.07 -13.59
C VAL A 47 -18.56 3.45 -14.23
N ASP A 48 -17.48 3.79 -14.93
CA ASP A 48 -17.35 5.04 -15.67
C ASP A 48 -17.86 4.84 -17.10
N SER A 49 -19.15 5.07 -17.30
CA SER A 49 -19.82 4.95 -18.60
C SER A 49 -19.33 5.98 -19.64
N SER A 50 -18.50 6.95 -19.25
CA SER A 50 -17.96 7.96 -20.15
C SER A 50 -16.65 7.53 -20.82
N ARG A 51 -16.01 6.45 -20.36
CA ARG A 51 -14.72 5.99 -20.86
C ARG A 51 -14.76 4.49 -21.18
N PRO A 52 -14.26 4.07 -22.36
CA PRO A 52 -13.93 2.66 -22.56
C PRO A 52 -12.76 2.25 -21.65
N ASP A 53 -12.65 0.97 -21.34
CA ASP A 53 -11.49 0.46 -20.61
C ASP A 53 -10.19 0.62 -21.45
N PRO A 54 -9.12 1.22 -20.91
CA PRO A 54 -7.91 1.54 -21.68
C PRO A 54 -7.03 0.32 -22.01
N TRP A 55 -7.31 -0.84 -21.41
CA TRP A 55 -6.56 -2.09 -21.55
C TRP A 55 -7.38 -3.17 -22.24
N ASN A 56 -8.71 -3.14 -22.08
CA ASN A 56 -9.65 -4.01 -22.76
C ASN A 56 -10.87 -3.23 -23.30
N PRO A 57 -10.73 -2.46 -24.39
CA PRO A 57 -11.82 -1.64 -24.93
C PRO A 57 -13.06 -2.45 -25.34
N GLU A 58 -12.88 -3.74 -25.67
CA GLU A 58 -13.98 -4.65 -26.05
C GLU A 58 -14.84 -5.08 -24.87
N ALA A 59 -14.31 -5.03 -23.64
CA ALA A 59 -15.10 -5.27 -22.43
C ALA A 59 -16.08 -4.14 -22.11
N GLY A 60 -16.00 -3.01 -22.82
CA GLY A 60 -16.88 -1.87 -22.66
C GLY A 60 -16.35 -0.83 -21.68
N GLU A 61 -17.17 -0.47 -20.71
CA GLU A 61 -16.98 0.66 -19.81
C GLU A 61 -15.83 0.45 -18.81
N ARG A 62 -15.19 1.53 -18.37
CA ARG A 62 -14.12 1.46 -17.36
C ARG A 62 -14.70 1.20 -15.97
N GLU A 63 -14.57 -0.03 -15.50
CA GLU A 63 -14.97 -0.45 -14.16
C GLU A 63 -13.83 -0.28 -13.16
N LEU A 64 -14.14 0.05 -11.89
CA LEU A 64 -13.19 0.16 -10.79
C LEU A 64 -13.79 -0.43 -9.52
N MET A 65 -12.98 -1.22 -8.80
CA MET A 65 -13.30 -1.61 -7.42
C MET A 65 -12.62 -0.64 -6.46
N VAL A 66 -13.35 -0.19 -5.44
CA VAL A 66 -12.82 0.72 -4.41
C VAL A 66 -13.11 0.16 -3.03
N THR A 67 -12.08 -0.03 -2.21
CA THR A 67 -12.26 -0.36 -0.78
C THR A 67 -12.23 0.92 0.04
N LEU A 68 -13.28 1.13 0.83
CA LEU A 68 -13.36 2.22 1.78
C LEU A 68 -13.03 1.74 3.18
N TRP A 69 -12.11 2.40 3.88
CA TRP A 69 -11.95 2.28 5.33
C TRP A 69 -12.31 3.59 6.01
N TYR A 70 -13.04 3.51 7.12
CA TYR A 70 -13.54 4.70 7.79
C TYR A 70 -13.75 4.46 9.29
N PRO A 71 -13.78 5.51 10.13
CA PRO A 71 -14.12 5.38 11.53
C PRO A 71 -15.57 4.92 11.65
N ALA A 72 -15.78 3.76 12.26
CA ALA A 72 -17.11 3.24 12.54
C ALA A 72 -17.70 3.86 13.81
N ARG A 73 -19.02 3.83 13.95
CA ARG A 73 -19.71 4.19 15.20
C ARG A 73 -19.50 3.16 16.31
N LYS A 74 -19.39 1.90 15.91
CA LYS A 74 -19.16 0.74 16.78
C LYS A 74 -18.50 -0.35 15.93
N ALA A 75 -17.68 -1.20 16.55
CA ALA A 75 -17.20 -2.40 15.87
C ALA A 75 -18.40 -3.31 15.54
N ALA A 76 -18.42 -3.87 14.32
CA ALA A 76 -19.34 -4.96 13.98
C ALA A 76 -18.66 -6.32 14.20
N ARG A 77 -19.43 -7.42 14.16
CA ARG A 77 -18.89 -8.76 14.52
C ARG A 77 -18.00 -9.38 13.44
N LYS A 78 -18.27 -9.14 12.16
CA LYS A 78 -17.57 -9.80 11.05
C LYS A 78 -16.44 -8.92 10.52
N ARG A 79 -15.20 -9.40 10.64
CA ARG A 79 -14.02 -8.79 10.01
C ARG A 79 -14.06 -9.00 8.50
N ALA A 80 -13.51 -8.05 7.74
CA ALA A 80 -13.37 -8.22 6.31
C ALA A 80 -12.25 -9.21 5.98
N PRO A 81 -12.45 -10.13 5.01
CA PRO A 81 -11.33 -10.90 4.49
C PRO A 81 -10.29 -9.96 3.85
N TYR A 82 -9.02 -10.35 3.87
CA TYR A 82 -7.96 -9.57 3.22
C TYR A 82 -8.01 -9.68 1.69
N LEU A 83 -8.20 -10.88 1.16
CA LEU A 83 -8.38 -11.17 -0.27
C LEU A 83 -9.47 -12.22 -0.48
N THR A 84 -10.05 -12.26 -1.68
CA THR A 84 -10.85 -13.41 -2.13
C THR A 84 -9.96 -14.65 -2.37
N PRO A 85 -10.52 -15.87 -2.41
CA PRO A 85 -9.76 -17.05 -2.80
C PRO A 85 -9.09 -16.92 -4.17
N GLN A 86 -9.77 -16.33 -5.15
CA GLN A 86 -9.26 -16.12 -6.51
C GLN A 86 -8.09 -15.13 -6.51
N GLU A 87 -8.22 -14.01 -5.80
CA GLU A 87 -7.14 -13.03 -5.67
C GLU A 87 -5.94 -13.60 -4.92
N SER A 88 -6.17 -14.35 -3.82
CA SER A 88 -5.11 -15.03 -3.07
C SER A 88 -4.34 -16.00 -3.95
N ALA A 89 -5.03 -16.85 -4.71
CA ALA A 89 -4.39 -17.81 -5.60
C ALA A 89 -3.58 -17.11 -6.72
N ALA A 90 -4.10 -16.01 -7.28
CA ALA A 90 -3.40 -15.25 -8.31
C ALA A 90 -2.14 -14.55 -7.79
N VAL A 91 -2.21 -13.94 -6.59
CA VAL A 91 -1.04 -13.30 -5.94
C VAL A 91 0.03 -14.34 -5.60
N LEU A 92 -0.38 -15.52 -5.16
CA LEU A 92 0.53 -16.57 -4.72
C LEU A 92 1.03 -17.49 -5.83
N LYS A 93 0.48 -17.39 -7.04
CA LYS A 93 0.86 -18.22 -8.20
C LYS A 93 2.37 -18.33 -8.45
N PRO A 94 3.20 -17.28 -8.26
CA PRO A 94 4.66 -17.40 -8.45
C PRO A 94 5.39 -18.17 -7.33
N TYR A 95 4.72 -18.54 -6.24
CA TYR A 95 5.34 -19.16 -5.06
C TYR A 95 4.81 -20.57 -4.83
N GLU A 96 5.45 -21.55 -5.49
CA GLU A 96 5.00 -22.96 -5.53
C GLU A 96 4.83 -23.61 -4.14
N ASN A 97 5.61 -23.17 -3.14
CA ASN A 97 5.60 -23.74 -1.78
C ASN A 97 4.62 -23.04 -0.83
N VAL A 98 3.81 -22.09 -1.31
CA VAL A 98 2.84 -21.36 -0.49
C VAL A 98 1.42 -21.80 -0.86
N PRO A 99 0.59 -22.23 0.11
CA PRO A 99 -0.79 -22.60 -0.17
C PRO A 99 -1.55 -21.46 -0.86
N PRO A 100 -2.27 -21.69 -1.97
CA PRO A 100 -2.91 -20.63 -2.75
C PRO A 100 -3.99 -19.86 -1.98
N ASP A 101 -4.50 -20.42 -0.88
CA ASP A 101 -5.48 -19.79 0.01
C ASP A 101 -4.85 -19.04 1.19
N ALA A 102 -3.52 -19.01 1.32
CA ALA A 102 -2.86 -18.50 2.54
C ALA A 102 -3.21 -17.03 2.83
N LEU A 103 -3.37 -16.19 1.79
CA LEU A 103 -3.72 -14.79 1.98
C LEU A 103 -5.20 -14.57 2.36
N THR A 104 -6.07 -15.56 2.18
CA THR A 104 -7.46 -15.51 2.68
C THR A 104 -7.53 -15.60 4.20
N LYS A 105 -6.49 -16.14 4.84
CA LYS A 105 -6.37 -16.36 6.28
C LYS A 105 -5.78 -15.16 7.01
N VAL A 106 -5.33 -14.12 6.27
CA VAL A 106 -4.77 -12.90 6.85
C VAL A 106 -5.82 -12.19 7.70
N ARG A 107 -5.51 -12.02 8.98
CA ARG A 107 -6.35 -11.26 9.91
C ARG A 107 -6.21 -9.76 9.67
N THR A 108 -7.33 -9.11 9.34
CA THR A 108 -7.53 -7.65 9.28
C THR A 108 -8.26 -7.14 10.53
N TYR A 109 -8.49 -5.83 10.67
CA TYR A 109 -9.18 -5.24 11.84
C TYR A 109 -10.42 -4.42 11.50
N ALA A 110 -10.66 -4.13 10.21
CA ALA A 110 -11.88 -3.49 9.78
C ALA A 110 -13.07 -4.44 9.77
N THR A 111 -14.24 -3.90 10.11
CA THR A 111 -15.49 -4.64 10.20
C THR A 111 -16.40 -4.29 9.03
N LEU A 112 -16.95 -5.32 8.38
CA LEU A 112 -17.75 -5.17 7.16
C LEU A 112 -19.02 -4.36 7.45
N ASP A 113 -19.25 -3.35 6.60
CA ASP A 113 -20.46 -2.52 6.53
C ASP A 113 -20.90 -1.90 7.86
N ALA A 114 -19.95 -1.71 8.77
CA ALA A 114 -20.21 -1.01 10.02
C ALA A 114 -20.68 0.43 9.73
N PRO A 115 -21.66 0.98 10.47
CA PRO A 115 -22.13 2.33 10.20
C PRO A 115 -21.00 3.37 10.39
N VAL A 116 -20.75 4.18 9.35
CA VAL A 116 -19.79 5.29 9.41
C VAL A 116 -20.13 6.27 10.54
N ARG A 117 -19.10 6.77 11.22
CA ARG A 117 -19.24 7.78 12.26
C ARG A 117 -19.84 9.07 11.69
N ARG A 118 -20.64 9.77 12.52
CA ARG A 118 -21.20 11.08 12.17
C ARG A 118 -20.10 12.15 12.02
N GLY A 119 -20.36 13.12 11.14
CA GLY A 119 -19.49 14.25 10.85
C GLY A 119 -18.69 14.07 9.56
N ARG A 120 -18.11 15.17 9.07
CA ARG A 120 -17.28 15.18 7.87
C ARG A 120 -15.83 14.78 8.19
N LEU A 121 -15.27 13.90 7.36
CA LEU A 121 -13.95 13.31 7.53
C LEU A 121 -13.02 13.80 6.41
N PRO A 122 -11.75 14.11 6.69
CA PRO A 122 -10.75 14.25 5.63
C PRO A 122 -10.65 12.93 4.85
N LEU A 123 -10.51 13.03 3.53
CA LEU A 123 -10.39 11.89 2.61
C LEU A 123 -8.92 11.67 2.23
N VAL A 124 -8.51 10.41 2.21
CA VAL A 124 -7.25 9.96 1.60
C VAL A 124 -7.58 8.96 0.51
N VAL A 125 -7.34 9.31 -0.75
CA VAL A 125 -7.40 8.35 -1.86
C VAL A 125 -6.08 7.60 -1.89
N MET A 126 -6.12 6.27 -2.00
CA MET A 126 -4.95 5.42 -2.06
C MET A 126 -4.90 4.66 -3.39
N SER A 127 -3.71 4.59 -4.01
CA SER A 127 -3.49 3.82 -5.24
C SER A 127 -2.34 2.81 -5.01
N PRO A 128 -2.51 1.52 -5.37
CA PRO A 128 -1.51 0.49 -5.14
C PRO A 128 -0.36 0.56 -6.13
N GLY A 129 0.67 -0.26 -5.92
CA GLY A 129 1.69 -0.49 -6.93
C GLY A 129 1.13 -1.11 -8.21
N PHE A 130 1.89 -1.01 -9.30
CA PHE A 130 1.53 -1.74 -10.52
C PHE A 130 1.66 -3.24 -10.27
N SER A 131 0.73 -4.04 -10.82
CA SER A 131 0.50 -5.47 -10.53
C SER A 131 0.01 -5.81 -9.11
N PHE A 132 0.03 -4.85 -8.17
CA PHE A 132 -0.36 -5.13 -6.78
C PHE A 132 -1.85 -4.88 -6.58
N PRO A 133 -2.57 -5.79 -5.89
CA PRO A 133 -3.95 -5.52 -5.50
C PRO A 133 -4.05 -4.33 -4.54
N ARG A 134 -5.17 -3.60 -4.55
CA ARG A 134 -5.45 -2.53 -3.58
C ARG A 134 -5.39 -3.00 -2.13
N ALA A 135 -5.65 -4.29 -1.89
CA ALA A 135 -5.60 -4.92 -0.58
C ALA A 135 -4.22 -4.79 0.09
N THR A 136 -3.14 -4.66 -0.68
CA THR A 136 -1.79 -4.42 -0.13
C THR A 136 -1.67 -3.12 0.68
N LEU A 137 -2.66 -2.23 0.60
CA LEU A 137 -2.72 -0.97 1.35
C LEU A 137 -3.60 -1.07 2.61
N THR A 138 -4.08 -2.26 2.99
CA THR A 138 -5.06 -2.45 4.07
C THR A 138 -4.51 -1.96 5.41
N SER A 139 -3.27 -2.31 5.75
CA SER A 139 -2.70 -1.88 7.04
C SER A 139 -2.58 -0.35 7.14
N LEU A 140 -2.30 0.34 6.02
CA LEU A 140 -2.25 1.82 5.99
C LEU A 140 -3.66 2.42 6.05
N GLY A 141 -4.61 1.86 5.29
CA GLY A 141 -5.98 2.33 5.25
C GLY A 141 -6.70 2.18 6.58
N GLU A 142 -6.55 1.03 7.24
CA GLU A 142 -7.14 0.80 8.56
C GLU A 142 -6.51 1.70 9.65
N ASP A 143 -5.19 1.93 9.60
CA ASP A 143 -4.53 2.82 10.56
C ASP A 143 -5.02 4.26 10.43
N LEU A 144 -5.05 4.80 9.20
CA LEU A 144 -5.60 6.14 8.95
C LEU A 144 -7.08 6.24 9.33
N ALA A 145 -7.88 5.22 9.02
CA ALA A 145 -9.29 5.18 9.41
C ALA A 145 -9.47 5.20 10.94
N SER A 146 -8.68 4.43 11.68
CA SER A 146 -8.69 4.43 13.14
C SER A 146 -8.31 5.80 13.74
N ARG A 147 -7.60 6.63 12.97
CA ARG A 147 -7.16 8.00 13.34
C ARG A 147 -8.13 9.11 12.90
N GLY A 148 -9.21 8.77 12.20
CA GLY A 148 -10.28 9.70 11.84
C GLY A 148 -10.34 10.11 10.37
N TYR A 149 -9.62 9.43 9.47
CA TYR A 149 -9.71 9.64 8.02
C TYR A 149 -10.76 8.73 7.38
N LEU A 150 -11.41 9.18 6.31
CA LEU A 150 -12.00 8.26 5.35
C LEU A 150 -10.92 7.93 4.33
N VAL A 151 -10.70 6.66 4.04
CA VAL A 151 -9.71 6.19 3.08
C VAL A 151 -10.41 5.46 1.96
N ALA A 152 -10.01 5.71 0.72
CA ALA A 152 -10.53 5.04 -0.47
C ALA A 152 -9.37 4.46 -1.28
N ALA A 153 -9.11 3.15 -1.19
CA ALA A 153 -8.13 2.49 -2.06
C ALA A 153 -8.78 2.06 -3.38
N VAL A 154 -8.19 2.49 -4.48
CA VAL A 154 -8.69 2.25 -5.84
C VAL A 154 -7.96 1.06 -6.46
N GLU A 155 -8.72 0.07 -6.90
CA GLU A 155 -8.26 -0.97 -7.82
C GLU A 155 -8.37 -0.45 -9.25
N HIS A 156 -7.24 -0.43 -9.96
CA HIS A 156 -7.21 -0.05 -11.37
C HIS A 156 -7.33 -1.32 -12.22
N THR A 157 -8.50 -1.54 -12.83
CA THR A 157 -8.82 -2.79 -13.54
C THR A 157 -7.79 -3.10 -14.62
N TYR A 158 -7.39 -4.37 -14.70
CA TYR A 158 -6.31 -4.88 -15.56
C TYR A 158 -4.88 -4.41 -15.25
N GLU A 159 -4.66 -3.70 -14.15
CA GLU A 159 -3.33 -3.29 -13.67
C GLU A 159 -2.89 -4.01 -12.40
N SER A 160 -3.74 -4.89 -11.86
CA SER A 160 -3.45 -5.79 -10.74
C SER A 160 -3.46 -7.24 -11.22
N VAL A 161 -2.67 -8.11 -10.58
CA VAL A 161 -2.64 -9.56 -10.90
C VAL A 161 -4.02 -10.21 -10.80
N ALA A 162 -4.90 -9.67 -9.95
CA ALA A 162 -6.29 -10.08 -9.86
C ALA A 162 -7.18 -8.98 -9.28
N THR A 163 -8.38 -8.85 -9.85
CA THR A 163 -9.48 -8.03 -9.30
C THR A 163 -10.77 -8.81 -9.39
N THR A 164 -11.36 -9.18 -8.25
CA THR A 164 -12.68 -9.83 -8.21
C THR A 164 -13.82 -8.79 -8.15
N PHE A 165 -14.80 -8.94 -9.02
CA PHE A 165 -15.99 -8.10 -9.13
C PHE A 165 -17.22 -8.76 -8.45
N PRO A 166 -18.29 -7.99 -8.16
CA PRO A 166 -19.50 -8.52 -7.51
C PRO A 166 -20.22 -9.63 -8.30
N ASP A 167 -20.06 -9.66 -9.62
CA ASP A 167 -20.58 -10.69 -10.52
C ASP A 167 -19.81 -12.03 -10.42
N GLY A 168 -18.73 -12.08 -9.63
CA GLY A 168 -17.86 -13.24 -9.46
C GLY A 168 -16.71 -13.33 -10.48
N ARG A 169 -16.68 -12.45 -11.49
CA ARG A 169 -15.59 -12.37 -12.46
C ARG A 169 -14.32 -11.91 -11.76
N THR A 170 -13.19 -12.52 -12.12
CA THR A 170 -11.87 -12.05 -11.70
C THR A 170 -11.06 -11.73 -12.94
N THR A 171 -10.64 -10.47 -13.07
CA THR A 171 -9.77 -10.04 -14.18
C THR A 171 -8.31 -10.34 -13.86
N THR A 172 -7.47 -10.40 -14.89
CA THR A 172 -6.00 -10.52 -14.78
C THR A 172 -5.33 -9.20 -15.13
N CYS A 173 -4.00 -9.12 -15.00
CA CYS A 173 -3.27 -7.90 -15.35
C CYS A 173 -2.93 -7.81 -16.85
N LEU A 174 -3.85 -7.32 -17.68
CA LEU A 174 -3.56 -7.10 -19.12
C LEU A 174 -2.50 -6.03 -19.35
N ALA A 175 -2.40 -5.05 -18.45
CA ALA A 175 -1.39 -4.00 -18.54
C ALA A 175 0.01 -4.47 -18.10
N CYS A 176 0.14 -5.66 -17.49
CA CYS A 176 1.41 -6.22 -17.01
C CYS A 176 2.24 -6.82 -18.15
N VAL A 177 2.55 -6.01 -19.16
CA VAL A 177 3.46 -6.35 -20.26
C VAL A 177 4.84 -5.74 -20.03
N LYS A 178 5.86 -6.36 -20.62
CA LYS A 178 7.24 -5.83 -20.55
C LYS A 178 7.32 -4.47 -21.25
N GLY A 179 7.90 -3.48 -20.58
CA GLY A 179 8.06 -2.14 -21.14
C GLY A 179 6.77 -1.32 -21.20
N GLN A 180 5.78 -1.65 -20.37
CA GLN A 180 4.53 -0.91 -20.28
C GLN A 180 4.80 0.60 -20.14
N ASP A 181 4.12 1.40 -20.96
CA ASP A 181 4.22 2.85 -20.94
C ASP A 181 3.65 3.42 -19.63
N GLY A 182 4.55 3.94 -18.78
CA GLY A 182 4.20 4.60 -17.53
C GLY A 182 3.36 5.86 -17.73
N THR A 183 3.49 6.54 -18.87
CA THR A 183 2.67 7.72 -19.20
C THR A 183 1.21 7.33 -19.41
N LYS A 184 0.96 6.27 -20.19
CA LYS A 184 -0.39 5.71 -20.35
C LYS A 184 -0.99 5.27 -19.01
N VAL A 185 -0.20 4.58 -18.16
CA VAL A 185 -0.67 4.15 -16.83
C VAL A 185 -1.00 5.36 -15.94
N ALA A 186 -0.11 6.35 -15.87
CA ALA A 186 -0.32 7.57 -15.09
C ALA A 186 -1.59 8.32 -15.52
N ALA A 187 -1.77 8.52 -16.84
CA ALA A 187 -2.94 9.18 -17.40
C ALA A 187 -4.24 8.42 -17.09
N GLY A 188 -4.23 7.10 -17.23
CA GLY A 188 -5.38 6.24 -16.88
C GLY A 188 -5.76 6.37 -15.41
N ARG A 189 -4.77 6.26 -14.50
CA ARG A 189 -5.00 6.38 -13.06
C ARG A 189 -5.44 7.78 -12.62
N VAL A 190 -4.97 8.83 -13.28
CA VAL A 190 -5.46 10.21 -13.07
C VAL A 190 -6.95 10.29 -13.39
N ALA A 191 -7.38 9.76 -14.54
CA ALA A 191 -8.78 9.75 -14.94
C ALA A 191 -9.64 8.91 -13.98
N ASP A 192 -9.16 7.74 -13.57
CA ASP A 192 -9.82 6.87 -12.58
C ASP A 192 -10.02 7.57 -11.24
N VAL A 193 -8.98 8.24 -10.70
CA VAL A 193 -9.09 8.95 -9.41
C VAL A 193 -10.05 10.12 -9.50
N ARG A 194 -10.05 10.87 -10.62
CA ARG A 194 -11.00 11.97 -10.82
C ARG A 194 -12.44 11.46 -10.79
N PHE A 195 -12.71 10.36 -11.48
CA PHE A 195 -14.02 9.70 -11.49
C PHE A 195 -14.41 9.18 -10.09
N VAL A 196 -13.51 8.51 -9.38
CA VAL A 196 -13.76 8.05 -8.00
C VAL A 196 -14.10 9.23 -7.07
N LEU A 197 -13.39 10.35 -7.18
CA LEU A 197 -13.69 11.56 -6.40
C LEU A 197 -15.07 12.14 -6.75
N ASP A 198 -15.50 12.08 -8.01
CA ASP A 198 -16.85 12.51 -8.43
C ASP A 198 -17.93 11.61 -7.85
N GLU A 199 -17.74 10.28 -7.86
CA GLU A 199 -18.66 9.33 -7.25
C GLU A 199 -18.73 9.47 -5.73
N LEU A 200 -17.58 9.61 -5.07
CA LEU A 200 -17.52 9.82 -3.62
C LEU A 200 -18.10 11.17 -3.18
N ALA A 201 -18.23 12.14 -4.08
CA ALA A 201 -18.93 13.38 -3.81
C ALA A 201 -20.46 13.19 -3.71
N LYS A 202 -21.01 12.06 -4.15
CA LYS A 202 -22.46 11.80 -4.21
C LYS A 202 -22.95 11.01 -2.98
N GLY A 203 -24.27 10.96 -2.84
CA GLY A 203 -24.96 10.06 -1.91
C GLY A 203 -24.51 10.17 -0.44
N ARG A 204 -24.40 9.03 0.23
CA ARG A 204 -24.04 8.97 1.66
C ARG A 204 -22.58 9.37 1.92
N TRP A 205 -21.68 9.09 0.98
CA TRP A 205 -20.25 9.39 1.11
C TRP A 205 -19.96 10.88 0.95
N GLY A 206 -20.66 11.54 0.03
CA GLY A 206 -20.59 12.99 -0.12
C GLY A 206 -20.99 13.77 1.14
N LYS A 207 -21.87 13.19 1.97
CA LYS A 207 -22.24 13.76 3.28
C LYS A 207 -21.19 13.51 4.37
N ALA A 208 -20.40 12.44 4.24
CA ALA A 208 -19.38 12.02 5.19
C ALA A 208 -17.99 12.59 4.88
N ILE A 209 -17.73 13.05 3.66
CA ILE A 209 -16.42 13.57 3.24
C ILE A 209 -16.37 15.09 3.40
N ASP A 210 -15.27 15.56 3.97
CA ASP A 210 -14.89 16.96 3.89
C ASP A 210 -14.12 17.23 2.60
N ARG A 211 -14.81 17.81 1.62
CA ARG A 211 -14.27 18.09 0.29
C ARG A 211 -13.13 19.13 0.30
N SER A 212 -12.96 19.89 1.38
CA SER A 212 -11.83 20.82 1.52
C SER A 212 -10.53 20.14 1.94
N ARG A 213 -10.60 18.88 2.40
CA ARG A 213 -9.50 18.12 3.00
C ARG A 213 -9.35 16.75 2.33
N ILE A 214 -8.81 16.77 1.11
CA ILE A 214 -8.55 15.56 0.32
C ILE A 214 -7.04 15.44 0.10
N ALA A 215 -6.45 14.28 0.35
CA ALA A 215 -5.10 13.94 -0.06
C ALA A 215 -5.12 12.68 -0.94
N MET A 216 -4.02 12.44 -1.63
CA MET A 216 -3.75 11.17 -2.31
C MET A 216 -2.41 10.61 -1.85
N ALA A 217 -2.36 9.31 -1.59
CA ALA A 217 -1.14 8.59 -1.33
C ALA A 217 -1.07 7.34 -2.22
N GLY A 218 0.11 6.84 -2.52
CA GLY A 218 0.19 5.58 -3.22
C GLY A 218 1.56 4.96 -3.19
N HIS A 219 1.57 3.65 -3.41
CA HIS A 219 2.78 2.85 -3.50
C HIS A 219 3.22 2.71 -4.94
N SER A 220 4.52 2.81 -5.20
CA SER A 220 5.10 2.59 -6.52
C SER A 220 4.40 3.44 -7.60
N MET A 221 3.85 2.81 -8.63
CA MET A 221 3.04 3.49 -9.65
C MET A 221 1.88 4.31 -9.07
N GLY A 222 1.27 3.89 -7.97
CA GLY A 222 0.26 4.68 -7.26
C GLY A 222 0.82 5.97 -6.65
N GLY A 223 2.10 6.00 -6.27
CA GLY A 223 2.80 7.20 -5.81
C GLY A 223 3.12 8.17 -6.95
N ASN A 224 3.50 7.64 -8.12
CA ASN A 224 3.59 8.40 -9.37
C ASN A 224 2.21 9.02 -9.72
N SER A 225 1.15 8.22 -9.67
CA SER A 225 -0.22 8.69 -9.87
C SER A 225 -0.67 9.73 -8.84
N ALA A 226 -0.20 9.66 -7.59
CA ALA A 226 -0.53 10.66 -6.58
C ALA A 226 -0.02 12.05 -6.96
N ALA A 227 1.19 12.15 -7.51
CA ALA A 227 1.73 13.42 -8.00
C ALA A 227 0.96 13.93 -9.23
N HIS A 228 0.73 13.07 -10.22
CA HIS A 228 0.07 13.45 -11.47
C HIS A 228 -1.42 13.77 -11.30
N ALA A 229 -2.13 12.99 -10.49
CA ALA A 229 -3.52 13.29 -10.16
C ALA A 229 -3.61 14.59 -9.36
N MET A 230 -2.68 14.82 -8.43
CA MET A 230 -2.63 16.10 -7.72
C MET A 230 -2.40 17.23 -8.71
N ALA A 231 -1.41 17.16 -9.60
CA ALA A 231 -1.11 18.20 -10.58
C ALA A 231 -2.34 18.63 -11.40
N VAL A 232 -3.17 17.67 -11.83
CA VAL A 232 -4.36 17.92 -12.67
C VAL A 232 -5.62 18.25 -11.87
N ASP A 233 -5.81 17.66 -10.68
CA ASP A 233 -7.03 17.81 -9.89
C ASP A 233 -6.82 18.74 -8.69
N PRO A 234 -7.43 19.96 -8.67
CA PRO A 234 -7.25 20.92 -7.60
C PRO A 234 -7.91 20.49 -6.28
N ARG A 235 -8.76 19.45 -6.27
CA ARG A 235 -9.39 18.92 -5.06
C ARG A 235 -8.35 18.27 -4.14
N ILE A 236 -7.31 17.65 -4.71
CA ILE A 236 -6.23 17.00 -3.95
C ILE A 236 -5.30 18.07 -3.37
N LYS A 237 -5.23 18.18 -2.04
CA LYS A 237 -4.52 19.24 -1.32
C LYS A 237 -3.12 18.84 -0.86
N ALA A 238 -2.85 17.55 -0.74
CA ALA A 238 -1.54 17.01 -0.40
C ALA A 238 -1.34 15.63 -1.03
N GLY A 239 -0.09 15.28 -1.30
CA GLY A 239 0.27 14.02 -1.95
C GLY A 239 1.40 13.28 -1.25
N VAL A 240 1.39 11.95 -1.31
CA VAL A 240 2.49 11.10 -0.82
C VAL A 240 2.84 10.03 -1.83
N ASN A 241 4.12 9.91 -2.15
CA ASN A 241 4.68 8.85 -2.96
C ASN A 241 5.49 7.88 -2.07
N LEU A 242 5.02 6.64 -1.96
CA LEU A 242 5.69 5.55 -1.26
C LEU A 242 6.49 4.73 -2.29
N ASP A 243 7.77 5.06 -2.44
CA ASP A 243 8.79 4.33 -3.22
C ASP A 243 8.52 4.19 -4.73
N GLY A 244 7.76 5.11 -5.33
CA GLY A 244 7.48 5.11 -6.76
C GLY A 244 8.37 6.03 -7.55
N SER A 245 9.13 5.51 -8.51
CA SER A 245 9.77 6.33 -9.54
C SER A 245 8.73 7.15 -10.32
N PHE A 246 9.06 8.39 -10.68
CA PHE A 246 8.22 9.18 -11.57
C PHE A 246 8.43 8.78 -13.02
N GLN A 247 7.34 8.39 -13.68
CA GLN A 247 7.26 8.07 -15.09
C GLN A 247 5.86 8.46 -15.59
N PRO A 248 5.71 9.62 -16.26
CA PRO A 248 6.76 10.63 -16.53
C PRO A 248 7.19 11.39 -15.27
N ASP A 249 8.27 12.16 -15.38
CA ASP A 249 8.65 13.13 -14.36
C ASP A 249 7.54 14.17 -14.11
N VAL A 250 7.49 14.70 -12.89
CA VAL A 250 6.53 15.74 -12.51
C VAL A 250 7.02 17.09 -13.00
N GLU A 251 6.23 17.78 -13.84
CA GLU A 251 6.61 19.08 -14.40
C GLU A 251 6.53 20.23 -13.40
N ARG A 252 5.48 20.25 -12.55
CA ARG A 252 5.31 21.28 -11.51
C ARG A 252 4.36 20.82 -10.41
N LEU A 253 4.73 21.04 -9.15
CA LEU A 253 3.85 20.74 -8.01
C LEU A 253 4.05 21.74 -6.86
N GLU A 254 3.05 22.56 -6.60
CA GLU A 254 3.09 23.65 -5.60
C GLU A 254 2.43 23.30 -4.27
N ARG A 255 1.68 22.21 -4.24
CA ARG A 255 0.98 21.74 -3.05
C ARG A 255 1.87 20.77 -2.25
N PRO A 256 1.60 20.58 -0.96
CA PRO A 256 2.38 19.69 -0.11
C PRO A 256 2.62 18.30 -0.69
N PHE A 257 3.88 17.87 -0.81
CA PHE A 257 4.21 16.53 -1.30
C PHE A 257 5.32 15.84 -0.49
N MET A 258 5.14 14.56 -0.18
CA MET A 258 6.15 13.78 0.55
C MET A 258 6.60 12.56 -0.26
N LEU A 259 7.91 12.33 -0.28
CA LEU A 259 8.55 11.14 -0.82
C LEU A 259 9.06 10.28 0.35
N VAL A 260 8.68 9.01 0.37
CA VAL A 260 9.14 8.00 1.34
C VAL A 260 9.58 6.78 0.56
N GLY A 261 10.86 6.39 0.63
CA GLY A 261 11.35 5.29 -0.20
C GLY A 261 12.58 4.59 0.35
N THR A 262 13.09 3.65 -0.43
CA THR A 262 14.33 2.94 -0.17
C THR A 262 15.55 3.85 -0.43
N PRO A 263 16.75 3.47 0.05
CA PRO A 263 17.97 4.20 -0.27
C PRO A 263 18.33 4.19 -1.76
N LYS A 264 17.69 3.36 -2.60
CA LYS A 264 17.94 3.33 -4.06
C LYS A 264 17.51 4.61 -4.79
N HIS A 265 16.66 5.42 -4.16
CA HIS A 265 16.26 6.71 -4.73
C HIS A 265 17.30 7.82 -4.53
N VAL A 266 18.42 7.56 -3.84
CA VAL A 266 19.49 8.55 -3.61
C VAL A 266 20.88 7.99 -3.97
N PRO A 267 21.77 8.80 -4.55
CA PRO A 267 21.50 10.04 -5.30
C PRO A 267 20.92 9.73 -6.70
N GLY A 268 20.26 10.71 -7.33
CA GLY A 268 19.86 10.61 -8.74
C GLY A 268 18.41 10.19 -9.02
N GLY A 269 18.18 9.77 -10.27
CA GLY A 269 16.90 9.24 -10.75
C GLY A 269 15.78 10.27 -10.87
N SER A 270 14.58 9.77 -11.19
CA SER A 270 13.39 10.59 -11.41
C SER A 270 12.94 11.37 -10.18
N TRP A 271 13.28 10.90 -8.97
CA TRP A 271 13.01 11.64 -7.73
C TRP A 271 13.77 12.95 -7.68
N GLN A 272 15.06 12.95 -8.04
CA GLN A 272 15.83 14.18 -8.06
C GLN A 272 15.32 15.16 -9.13
N THR A 273 14.99 14.67 -10.33
CA THR A 273 14.42 15.51 -11.40
C THR A 273 13.11 16.14 -10.95
N SER A 274 12.15 15.31 -10.52
CA SER A 274 10.84 15.77 -10.08
C SER A 274 10.89 16.63 -8.81
N TRP A 275 11.84 16.39 -7.90
CA TRP A 275 12.02 17.19 -6.68
C TRP A 275 12.34 18.66 -6.97
N ARG A 276 13.07 18.95 -8.06
CA ARG A 276 13.37 20.33 -8.49
C ARG A 276 12.09 21.08 -8.92
N ASN A 277 11.14 20.33 -9.47
CA ASN A 277 9.86 20.85 -9.96
C ASN A 277 8.76 20.92 -8.88
N MET A 278 9.02 20.35 -7.69
CA MET A 278 8.17 20.53 -6.51
C MET A 278 8.57 21.83 -5.79
N THR A 279 7.75 22.87 -5.89
CA THR A 279 8.06 24.20 -5.33
C THR A 279 7.30 24.50 -4.04
N GLY A 280 6.32 23.67 -3.69
CA GLY A 280 5.56 23.76 -2.44
C GLY A 280 6.27 23.19 -1.21
N PRO A 281 5.57 23.11 -0.06
CA PRO A 281 6.04 22.35 1.08
C PRO A 281 6.36 20.92 0.67
N LYS A 282 7.57 20.45 0.93
CA LYS A 282 8.00 19.12 0.48
C LYS A 282 8.87 18.43 1.51
N ARG A 283 8.84 17.10 1.50
CA ARG A 283 9.68 16.27 2.35
C ARG A 283 10.16 15.04 1.59
N TRP A 284 11.42 14.67 1.79
CA TRP A 284 11.99 13.46 1.20
C TRP A 284 12.73 12.69 2.28
N ILE A 285 12.26 11.48 2.57
CA ILE A 285 12.95 10.54 3.46
C ILE A 285 13.26 9.22 2.75
N THR A 286 14.34 8.58 3.17
CA THR A 286 14.63 7.17 2.83
C THR A 286 14.72 6.32 4.09
N VAL A 287 14.39 5.04 4.00
CA VAL A 287 14.41 4.09 5.13
C VAL A 287 15.42 2.97 4.87
N ALA A 288 16.47 2.88 5.68
CA ALA A 288 17.49 1.83 5.58
C ALA A 288 16.90 0.42 5.82
N GLY A 289 17.50 -0.60 5.20
CA GLY A 289 17.06 -2.00 5.32
C GLY A 289 15.73 -2.32 4.62
N THR A 290 15.10 -1.36 3.94
CA THR A 290 13.86 -1.58 3.19
C THR A 290 14.10 -1.97 1.73
N ASP A 291 13.22 -2.81 1.19
CA ASP A 291 13.04 -3.00 -0.25
C ASP A 291 11.75 -2.31 -0.74
N HIS A 292 11.44 -2.45 -2.03
CA HIS A 292 10.30 -1.80 -2.65
C HIS A 292 8.94 -2.16 -2.04
N SER A 293 8.80 -3.37 -1.48
CA SER A 293 7.54 -3.87 -0.93
C SER A 293 7.38 -3.56 0.57
N ALA A 294 8.37 -2.93 1.20
CA ALA A 294 8.41 -2.66 2.64
C ALA A 294 7.44 -1.56 3.11
N PHE A 295 6.85 -0.80 2.17
CA PHE A 295 5.94 0.32 2.47
C PHE A 295 4.46 -0.07 2.41
N VAL A 296 4.16 -1.35 2.20
CA VAL A 296 2.82 -1.93 2.06
C VAL A 296 2.75 -3.25 2.83
N ASP A 297 1.60 -3.92 2.84
CA ASP A 297 1.33 -5.09 3.67
C ASP A 297 2.27 -6.28 3.39
N TYR A 298 2.89 -6.33 2.20
CA TYR A 298 3.94 -7.32 1.90
C TYR A 298 5.19 -7.22 2.79
N ALA A 299 5.41 -6.09 3.47
CA ALA A 299 6.46 -5.96 4.47
C ALA A 299 6.35 -7.03 5.57
N VAL A 300 5.12 -7.33 6.00
CA VAL A 300 4.81 -8.24 7.11
C VAL A 300 4.28 -9.59 6.67
N LEU A 301 3.78 -9.70 5.44
CA LEU A 301 3.17 -10.94 4.94
C LEU A 301 4.20 -11.90 4.32
N ARG A 302 5.30 -11.40 3.73
CA ARG A 302 6.25 -12.25 3.00
C ARG A 302 6.99 -13.24 3.91
N ALA A 303 7.63 -12.75 4.98
CA ALA A 303 8.45 -13.60 5.84
C ALA A 303 7.66 -14.76 6.51
N PRO A 304 6.45 -14.55 7.07
CA PRO A 304 5.64 -15.66 7.59
C PRO A 304 5.19 -16.68 6.53
N LEU A 305 5.16 -16.29 5.25
CA LEU A 305 4.85 -17.18 4.12
C LEU A 305 6.11 -17.85 3.54
N GLY A 306 7.30 -17.64 4.14
CA GLY A 306 8.56 -18.14 3.60
C GLY A 306 9.01 -17.44 2.32
N ILE A 307 8.40 -16.30 1.97
CA ILE A 307 8.77 -15.49 0.82
C ILE A 307 9.90 -14.52 1.25
N PRO A 308 11.01 -14.42 0.50
CA PRO A 308 12.09 -13.50 0.82
C PRO A 308 11.61 -12.05 1.01
N GLY A 309 12.06 -11.46 2.11
CA GLY A 309 11.68 -10.13 2.57
C GLY A 309 12.80 -9.09 2.44
N GLN A 310 12.49 -7.87 2.87
CA GLN A 310 13.49 -6.84 3.15
C GLN A 310 14.36 -7.23 4.38
N GLU A 311 15.49 -6.53 4.58
CA GLU A 311 16.38 -6.73 5.73
C GLU A 311 15.74 -6.26 7.05
N LEU A 312 15.10 -5.09 7.01
CA LEU A 312 14.41 -4.51 8.16
C LEU A 312 13.18 -5.35 8.53
N ASP A 313 12.92 -5.53 9.82
CA ASP A 313 11.68 -6.13 10.27
C ASP A 313 10.45 -5.45 9.63
N GLY A 314 9.53 -6.25 9.09
CA GLY A 314 8.36 -5.74 8.37
C GLY A 314 7.44 -4.89 9.22
N THR A 315 7.29 -5.25 10.51
CA THR A 315 6.46 -4.50 11.45
C THR A 315 7.10 -3.15 11.75
N ARG A 316 8.43 -3.10 11.89
CA ARG A 316 9.20 -1.85 12.01
C ARG A 316 9.06 -0.98 10.76
N ALA A 317 9.19 -1.54 9.56
CA ALA A 317 9.04 -0.83 8.29
C ALA A 317 7.65 -0.18 8.15
N LEU A 318 6.57 -0.94 8.44
CA LEU A 318 5.22 -0.38 8.40
C LEU A 318 4.96 0.64 9.50
N ARG A 319 5.52 0.47 10.70
CA ARG A 319 5.41 1.46 11.77
C ARG A 319 6.04 2.79 11.37
N ILE A 320 7.24 2.78 10.77
CA ILE A 320 7.90 3.97 10.24
C ILE A 320 7.02 4.62 9.15
N THR A 321 6.55 3.82 8.20
CA THR A 321 5.69 4.28 7.09
C THR A 321 4.42 4.96 7.61
N ARG A 322 3.67 4.29 8.51
CA ARG A 322 2.45 4.82 9.13
C ARG A 322 2.71 6.11 9.91
N ALA A 323 3.81 6.18 10.66
CA ALA A 323 4.14 7.35 11.47
C ALA A 323 4.38 8.60 10.61
N HIS A 324 5.24 8.48 9.58
CA HIS A 324 5.53 9.59 8.68
C HIS A 324 4.32 9.97 7.82
N LEU A 325 3.59 8.99 7.28
CA LEU A 325 2.37 9.21 6.51
C LEU A 325 1.32 9.96 7.35
N THR A 326 1.05 9.49 8.56
CA THR A 326 0.09 10.12 9.48
C THR A 326 0.49 11.55 9.82
N ALA A 327 1.75 11.77 10.20
CA ALA A 327 2.20 13.11 10.59
C ALA A 327 2.10 14.12 9.45
N PHE A 328 2.43 13.69 8.23
CA PHE A 328 2.29 14.52 7.04
C PHE A 328 0.81 14.86 6.74
N LEU A 329 -0.07 13.86 6.77
CA LEU A 329 -1.50 14.06 6.52
C LEU A 329 -2.19 14.87 7.63
N ASP A 330 -1.84 14.67 8.90
CA ASP A 330 -2.37 15.45 10.03
C ASP A 330 -1.97 16.93 9.88
N ARG A 331 -0.71 17.19 9.50
CA ARG A 331 -0.23 18.56 9.27
C ARG A 331 -0.99 19.25 8.13
N HIS A 332 -1.09 18.60 6.98
CA HIS A 332 -1.57 19.25 5.76
C HIS A 332 -3.07 19.18 5.53
N LEU A 333 -3.78 18.22 6.14
CA LEU A 333 -5.24 18.17 6.08
C LEU A 333 -5.92 18.69 7.34
N ARG A 334 -5.26 18.68 8.50
CA ARG A 334 -5.91 19.00 9.78
C ARG A 334 -5.22 20.10 10.57
N GLY A 335 -4.12 20.66 10.08
CA GLY A 335 -3.33 21.66 10.80
C GLY A 335 -2.75 21.12 12.11
N LYS A 336 -2.69 19.80 12.29
CA LYS A 336 -2.28 19.15 13.53
C LYS A 336 -0.81 18.73 13.42
N ASN A 337 0.00 19.13 14.39
CA ASN A 337 1.35 18.61 14.53
C ASN A 337 1.31 17.28 15.29
N THR A 338 1.59 16.18 14.59
CA THR A 338 1.68 14.84 15.20
C THR A 338 3.15 14.45 15.30
N PRO A 339 3.69 14.23 16.51
CA PRO A 339 5.08 13.84 16.70
C PRO A 339 5.41 12.52 15.98
N VAL A 340 6.62 12.45 15.45
CA VAL A 340 7.21 11.23 14.88
C VAL A 340 8.45 10.91 15.70
N GLU A 341 8.57 9.66 16.14
CA GLU A 341 9.77 9.15 16.83
C GLU A 341 11.02 9.36 15.95
N ALA A 342 12.18 9.56 16.59
CA ALA A 342 13.44 9.54 15.88
C ALA A 342 13.81 8.08 15.52
N TYR A 343 13.61 7.72 14.26
CA TYR A 343 13.96 6.42 13.72
C TYR A 343 15.41 6.44 13.21
N PRO A 344 16.34 5.64 13.75
CA PRO A 344 17.72 5.56 13.24
C PRO A 344 17.80 5.07 11.79
N GLU A 345 16.77 4.36 11.31
CA GLU A 345 16.66 3.88 9.94
C GLU A 345 16.29 4.98 8.94
N VAL A 346 15.82 6.14 9.40
CA VAL A 346 15.28 7.21 8.55
C VAL A 346 16.34 8.28 8.30
N THR A 347 16.64 8.50 7.02
CA THR A 347 17.44 9.65 6.57
C THR A 347 16.53 10.68 5.92
N ASP A 348 16.56 11.93 6.42
CA ASP A 348 15.80 13.04 5.84
C ASP A 348 16.68 13.86 4.89
N HIS A 349 16.32 13.84 3.60
CA HIS A 349 17.06 14.49 2.51
C HIS A 349 16.52 15.88 2.19
N THR A 350 15.48 16.36 2.88
CA THR A 350 14.72 17.55 2.48
C THR A 350 15.58 18.81 2.28
N ARG A 351 16.63 18.98 3.10
CA ARG A 351 17.56 20.12 3.00
C ARG A 351 18.75 19.87 2.07
N ASN A 352 19.16 18.62 1.93
CA ASN A 352 20.37 18.23 1.19
C ASN A 352 20.06 17.77 -0.25
N ALA A 353 18.79 17.60 -0.61
CA ALA A 353 18.38 17.18 -1.94
C ALA A 353 18.82 18.15 -3.06
N SER A 354 19.03 19.43 -2.72
CA SER A 354 19.62 20.44 -3.59
C SER A 354 21.10 20.18 -3.88
N ALA A 355 21.85 19.59 -2.94
CA ALA A 355 23.28 19.32 -3.07
C ALA A 355 23.57 18.17 -4.05
N PHE A 356 22.61 17.26 -4.25
CA PHE A 356 22.72 16.25 -5.32
C PHE A 356 22.71 16.88 -6.72
N SER A 357 22.31 18.15 -6.87
CA SER A 357 22.29 18.85 -8.17
C SER A 357 23.64 19.46 -8.57
N ALA A 358 24.64 19.48 -7.67
CA ALA A 358 25.96 20.06 -7.94
C ALA A 358 26.98 19.04 -8.45
N ALA A 359 26.62 17.76 -8.46
CA ALA A 359 27.44 16.67 -8.99
C ALA A 359 26.79 16.14 -10.26
N HIS A 360 26.94 16.87 -11.37
CA HIS A 360 27.04 16.36 -12.75
C HIS A 360 27.47 17.51 -13.67
#